data_AF-A0A4V3KXN4-F1
#
_entry.id   AF-A0A4V3KXN4-F1
#
_cell.length_a   1.000
_cell.length_b   1.000
_cell.length_c   1.000
_cell.angle_alpha   90.00
_cell.angle_beta   90.00
_cell.angle_gamma   90.00
#
_symmetry.space_group_name_H-M   'P 1'
#
loop_
_entity.id
_entity.type
_entity.pdbx_description
1 polymer ?
#
loop_
_entity_poly.entity_id
_entity_poly.type
_entity_poly.pdbx_seq_one_letter_code
_entity_poly.pdbx_strand_id
1 'polypeptide(L)'
;EEKGSARVAQTMVGASEVNPLKFLPTVEDVIVTIISERSPGFLSGEAAIADAVKDLAQHHVRAWRGVQAALRRMIDRFDPAAIEEELKSNSALGNLLSGGRNAKLWELYQKRHRDIAQSAESSFLGEIGADFRDAYE
;
A
#
# COMPACT_ATOMS: atom_id res chain seq x y z
N GLU A 1 -59.55 -1.85 -11.67
CA GLU A 1 -58.85 -0.70 -12.27
C GLU A 1 -58.07 -0.01 -11.17
N GLU A 2 -56.75 -0.16 -11.18
CA GLU A 2 -55.86 0.57 -10.26
C GLU A 2 -54.70 1.13 -11.10
N LYS A 3 -54.99 2.27 -11.75
CA LYS A 3 -53.97 3.16 -12.31
C LYS A 3 -53.49 4.05 -11.17
N GLY A 4 -52.21 3.95 -10.80
CA GLY A 4 -51.69 4.75 -9.70
C GLY A 4 -50.18 4.74 -9.56
N SER A 5 -49.50 5.38 -10.51
CA SER A 5 -48.13 5.90 -10.37
C SER A 5 -47.03 4.91 -9.99
N ALA A 6 -46.56 4.13 -10.96
CA ALA A 6 -45.13 3.86 -11.05
C ALA A 6 -44.44 5.16 -11.49
N ARG A 7 -44.22 6.07 -10.54
CA ARG A 7 -43.20 7.11 -10.72
C ARG A 7 -41.90 6.34 -10.85
N VAL A 8 -41.43 6.20 -12.09
CA VAL A 8 -40.04 5.92 -12.39
C VAL A 8 -39.26 6.84 -11.47
N ALA A 9 -38.58 6.26 -10.48
CA ALA A 9 -37.53 6.95 -9.78
C ALA A 9 -36.53 7.29 -10.88
N GLN A 10 -36.70 8.48 -11.45
CA GLN A 10 -35.72 9.08 -12.31
C GLN A 10 -34.48 9.14 -11.44
N THR A 11 -33.54 8.25 -11.72
CA THR A 11 -32.18 8.34 -11.21
C THR A 11 -31.77 9.77 -11.51
N MET A 12 -31.80 10.66 -10.52
CA MET A 12 -31.11 11.92 -10.61
C MET A 12 -29.66 11.51 -10.75
N VAL A 13 -29.19 11.48 -11.98
CA VAL A 13 -27.79 11.29 -12.29
C VAL A 13 -27.10 12.42 -11.54
N GLY A 14 -26.41 12.08 -10.45
CA GLY A 14 -25.44 12.96 -9.83
C GLY A 14 -24.29 13.17 -10.82
N ALA A 15 -24.55 13.94 -11.87
CA ALA A 15 -23.58 14.35 -12.87
C ALA A 15 -23.22 15.82 -12.61
N SER A 16 -22.70 16.09 -11.42
CA SER A 16 -21.87 17.26 -11.21
C SER A 16 -20.75 16.79 -10.29
N GLU A 17 -19.50 17.03 -10.67
CA GLU A 17 -18.25 16.73 -9.94
C GLU A 17 -17.39 15.55 -10.47
N VAL A 18 -17.46 15.24 -11.76
CA VAL A 18 -16.43 14.40 -12.40
C VAL A 18 -15.11 15.18 -12.49
N ASN A 19 -13.98 14.57 -12.12
CA ASN A 19 -12.67 15.23 -12.25
C ASN A 19 -12.17 15.16 -13.71
N PRO A 20 -12.11 16.28 -14.45
CA PRO A 20 -11.71 16.26 -15.86
C PRO A 20 -10.31 15.69 -16.07
N LEU A 21 -9.37 15.91 -15.15
CA LEU A 21 -7.99 15.41 -15.23
C LEU A 21 -7.89 13.88 -15.23
N LYS A 22 -8.90 13.18 -14.69
CA LYS A 22 -8.91 11.72 -14.54
C LYS A 22 -9.65 11.01 -15.67
N PHE A 23 -10.59 11.70 -16.32
CA PHE A 23 -11.60 11.05 -17.16
C PHE A 23 -11.68 11.60 -18.59
N LEU A 24 -11.20 12.81 -18.86
CA LEU A 24 -11.16 13.32 -20.22
C LEU A 24 -9.99 12.67 -21.00
N PRO A 25 -10.20 12.37 -22.29
CA PRO A 25 -9.27 11.56 -23.06
C PRO A 25 -8.05 12.34 -23.56
N THR A 26 -8.17 13.67 -23.71
CA THR A 26 -7.11 14.52 -24.26
C THR A 26 -6.79 15.69 -23.34
N VAL A 27 -5.56 16.20 -23.45
CA VAL A 27 -5.10 17.36 -22.68
C VAL A 27 -5.86 18.62 -23.11
N GLU A 28 -6.16 18.74 -24.40
CA GLU A 28 -6.94 19.83 -24.97
C GLU A 28 -8.35 19.90 -24.36
N ASP A 29 -9.03 18.76 -24.25
CA ASP A 29 -10.37 18.69 -23.63
C ASP A 29 -10.32 19.10 -22.16
N VAL A 30 -9.28 18.67 -21.43
CA VAL A 30 -9.05 19.05 -20.04
C VAL A 30 -8.85 20.56 -19.91
N ILE A 31 -7.99 21.15 -20.73
CA ILE A 31 -7.69 22.59 -20.70
C ILE A 31 -8.95 23.39 -20.98
N VAL A 32 -9.70 23.05 -22.04
CA VAL A 32 -10.96 23.71 -22.38
C VAL A 32 -11.96 23.60 -21.21
N THR A 33 -12.09 22.42 -20.61
CA THR A 33 -13.02 22.18 -19.51
C THR A 33 -12.67 22.95 -18.24
N ILE A 34 -11.38 23.04 -17.91
CA ILE A 34 -10.86 23.71 -16.70
C ILE A 34 -10.91 25.23 -16.83
N ILE A 35 -10.62 25.79 -18.01
CA ILE A 35 -10.64 27.25 -18.25
C ILE A 35 -12.07 27.76 -18.42
N SER A 36 -12.99 26.93 -18.90
CA SER A 36 -14.39 27.31 -19.05
C SER A 36 -15.05 27.54 -17.68
N GLU A 37 -15.50 28.77 -17.41
CA GLU A 37 -16.11 29.18 -16.13
C GLU A 37 -17.36 28.35 -15.74
N ARG A 38 -18.00 27.68 -16.70
CA ARG A 38 -19.09 26.71 -16.46
C ARG A 38 -18.93 25.48 -17.34
N SER A 39 -18.51 24.39 -16.72
CA SER A 39 -18.55 23.04 -17.30
C SER A 39 -19.50 22.17 -16.47
N PRO A 40 -20.83 22.21 -16.71
CA PRO A 40 -21.78 21.36 -15.99
C PRO A 40 -21.36 19.89 -16.09
N GLY A 41 -21.25 19.21 -14.95
CA GLY A 41 -20.75 17.83 -14.90
C GLY A 41 -19.33 17.69 -14.37
N PHE A 42 -18.49 18.71 -14.46
CA PHE A 42 -17.09 18.64 -14.08
C PHE A 42 -16.76 19.51 -12.86
N LEU A 43 -15.73 19.10 -12.11
CA LEU A 43 -15.12 19.94 -11.09
C LEU A 43 -14.50 21.20 -11.71
N SER A 44 -14.52 22.31 -10.97
CA SER A 44 -13.72 23.49 -11.32
C SER A 44 -12.23 23.15 -11.33
N GLY A 45 -11.42 23.96 -12.02
CA GLY A 45 -9.98 23.73 -12.13
C GLY A 45 -9.26 23.50 -10.79
N GLU A 46 -9.46 24.40 -9.83
CA GLU A 46 -8.85 24.28 -8.49
C GLU A 46 -9.30 23.01 -7.77
N ALA A 47 -10.60 22.70 -7.79
CA ALA A 47 -11.14 21.50 -7.16
C ALA A 47 -10.63 20.22 -7.84
N ALA A 48 -10.55 20.20 -9.17
CA ALA A 48 -10.02 19.10 -9.96
C ALA A 48 -8.55 18.83 -9.64
N ILE A 49 -7.72 19.88 -9.58
CA ILE A 49 -6.30 19.77 -9.23
C ILE A 49 -6.13 19.26 -7.80
N ALA A 50 -6.85 19.86 -6.84
CA ALA A 50 -6.77 19.45 -5.44
C ALA A 50 -7.19 17.97 -5.25
N ASP A 51 -8.27 17.55 -5.92
CA ASP A 51 -8.77 16.18 -5.90
C ASP A 51 -7.78 15.20 -6.58
N ALA A 52 -7.15 15.58 -7.68
CA ALA A 52 -6.15 14.75 -8.36
C ALA A 52 -4.87 14.58 -7.51
N VAL A 53 -4.37 15.67 -6.92
CA VAL A 53 -3.18 15.64 -6.04
C VAL A 53 -3.46 14.80 -4.80
N LYS A 54 -4.64 14.98 -4.17
CA LYS A 54 -5.05 14.20 -3.00
C LYS A 54 -5.09 12.71 -3.32
N ASP A 55 -5.69 12.33 -4.45
CA ASP A 55 -5.76 10.93 -4.86
C ASP A 55 -4.37 10.34 -5.16
N LEU A 56 -3.50 11.10 -5.83
CA LEU A 56 -2.12 10.67 -6.09
C LEU A 56 -1.35 10.45 -4.78
N ALA A 57 -1.47 11.36 -3.82
CA ALA A 57 -0.83 11.23 -2.52
C ALA A 57 -1.36 10.02 -1.74
N GLN A 58 -2.68 9.80 -1.74
CA GLN A 58 -3.27 8.63 -1.10
C GLN A 58 -2.84 7.32 -1.78
N HIS A 59 -2.77 7.30 -3.11
CA HIS A 59 -2.27 6.16 -3.86
C HIS A 59 -0.83 5.84 -3.46
N HIS A 60 0.04 6.85 -3.38
CA HIS A 60 1.43 6.67 -2.93
C HIS A 60 1.51 6.08 -1.52
N VAL A 61 0.70 6.58 -0.57
CA VAL A 61 0.65 6.01 0.78
C VAL A 61 0.21 4.53 0.75
N ARG A 62 -0.79 4.18 -0.06
CA ARG A 62 -1.25 2.79 -0.20
C ARG A 62 -0.17 1.90 -0.84
N ALA A 63 0.48 2.38 -1.89
CA ALA A 63 1.58 1.68 -2.56
C ALA A 63 2.71 1.39 -1.58
N TRP A 64 3.11 2.39 -0.77
CA TRP A 64 4.13 2.24 0.26
C TRP A 64 3.77 1.20 1.31
N ARG A 65 2.52 1.24 1.81
CA ARG A 65 2.02 0.20 2.73
C ARG A 65 2.05 -1.19 2.09
N GLY A 66 1.79 -1.28 0.79
CA GLY A 66 1.92 -2.52 0.02
C GLY A 66 3.36 -3.05 0.02
N VAL A 67 4.35 -2.19 -0.22
CA VAL A 67 5.77 -2.54 -0.17
C VAL A 67 6.18 -2.97 1.24
N GLN A 68 5.80 -2.22 2.28
CA GLN A 68 6.07 -2.59 3.67
C GLN A 68 5.53 -3.98 4.00
N ALA A 69 4.28 -4.26 3.61
CA ALA A 69 3.66 -5.56 3.84
C ALA A 69 4.35 -6.68 3.05
N ALA A 70 4.81 -6.42 1.83
CA ALA A 70 5.56 -7.40 1.03
C ALA A 70 6.93 -7.71 1.64
N LEU A 71 7.65 -6.68 2.10
CA LEU A 71 8.93 -6.82 2.79
C LEU A 71 8.77 -7.59 4.10
N ARG A 72 7.76 -7.25 4.91
CA ARG A 72 7.46 -7.98 6.15
C ARG A 72 7.24 -9.46 5.89
N ARG A 73 6.40 -9.79 4.89
CA ARG A 73 6.18 -11.18 4.48
C ARG A 73 7.44 -11.88 4.00
N MET A 74 8.38 -11.16 3.38
CA MET A 74 9.66 -11.73 2.99
C MET A 74 10.52 -12.07 4.22
N ILE A 75 10.56 -11.19 5.22
CA ILE A 75 11.27 -11.41 6.49
C ILE A 75 10.64 -12.57 7.27
N ASP A 76 9.31 -12.67 7.28
CA ASP A 76 8.59 -13.75 7.97
C ASP A 76 8.89 -15.15 7.39
N ARG A 77 9.35 -15.25 6.13
CA ARG A 77 9.84 -16.54 5.58
C ARG A 77 11.09 -17.07 6.27
N PHE A 78 11.79 -16.20 6.98
CA PHE A 78 12.94 -16.51 7.81
C PHE A 78 12.57 -16.45 9.30
N ASP A 79 11.31 -16.72 9.66
CA ASP A 79 10.91 -16.82 11.06
C ASP A 79 11.67 -17.97 11.76
N PRO A 80 12.45 -17.68 12.82
CA PRO A 80 13.14 -18.70 13.59
C PRO A 80 12.22 -19.82 14.09
N ALA A 81 10.97 -19.51 14.46
CA ALA A 81 10.02 -20.51 14.95
C ALA A 81 9.59 -21.47 13.83
N ALA A 82 9.37 -20.96 12.61
CA ALA A 82 9.07 -21.79 11.44
C ALA A 82 10.24 -22.72 11.09
N ILE A 83 11.47 -22.22 11.18
CA ILE A 83 12.68 -23.01 10.95
C ILE A 83 12.86 -24.09 12.03
N GLU A 84 12.58 -23.78 13.30
CA GLU A 84 12.61 -24.77 14.38
C GLU A 84 11.57 -25.89 14.17
N GLU A 85 10.36 -25.55 13.74
CA GLU A 85 9.33 -26.54 13.42
C GLU A 85 9.70 -27.41 12.21
N GLU A 86 10.26 -26.80 11.15
CA GLU A 86 10.76 -27.55 10.01
C GLU A 86 11.87 -28.53 10.43
N LEU A 87 12.81 -28.09 11.27
CA LEU A 87 13.88 -28.94 11.80
C LEU A 87 13.33 -30.13 12.61
N LYS A 88 12.31 -29.90 13.45
CA LYS A 88 11.62 -30.96 14.22
C LYS A 88 10.93 -31.97 13.30
N SER A 89 10.34 -31.50 12.20
CA SER A 89 9.64 -32.37 11.23
C SER A 89 10.58 -33.23 10.38
N ASN A 90 11.78 -32.73 10.07
CA ASN A 90 12.73 -33.37 9.16
C ASN A 90 13.74 -34.30 9.88
N SER A 91 13.70 -34.42 11.19
CA SER A 91 14.69 -35.22 11.90
C SER A 91 14.26 -35.72 13.29
N ALA A 92 14.44 -37.01 13.52
CA ALA A 92 14.61 -37.63 14.85
C ALA A 92 15.92 -37.18 15.57
N LEU A 93 16.49 -36.06 15.14
CA LEU A 93 17.82 -35.54 15.44
C LEU A 93 17.70 -34.32 16.36
N GLY A 94 16.74 -34.39 17.29
CA GLY A 94 16.34 -33.34 18.23
C GLY A 94 17.42 -32.89 19.23
N ASN A 95 18.69 -33.24 19.01
CA ASN A 95 19.79 -32.97 19.93
C ASN A 95 20.97 -32.19 19.29
N LEU A 96 20.89 -31.69 18.05
CA LEU A 96 22.08 -31.08 17.42
C LEU A 96 22.40 -29.63 17.85
N LEU A 97 21.47 -28.91 18.49
CA LEU A 97 21.75 -27.58 19.08
C LEU A 97 22.24 -27.67 20.53
N SER A 98 22.94 -28.75 20.89
CA SER A 98 23.49 -29.00 22.22
C SER A 98 24.71 -28.11 22.52
N GLY A 99 24.49 -26.82 22.74
CA GLY A 99 25.38 -25.92 23.48
C GLY A 99 26.54 -25.26 22.70
N GLY A 100 27.11 -24.22 23.31
CA GLY A 100 28.29 -23.52 22.82
C GLY A 100 27.99 -22.35 21.87
N ARG A 101 28.78 -22.23 20.79
CA ARG A 101 28.74 -21.12 19.83
C ARG A 101 27.46 -21.09 18.99
N ASN A 102 26.94 -22.26 18.59
CA ASN A 102 25.76 -22.35 17.72
C ASN A 102 24.49 -21.87 18.43
N ALA A 103 24.32 -22.19 19.72
CA ALA A 103 23.21 -21.67 20.52
C ALA A 103 23.24 -20.13 20.61
N LYS A 104 24.41 -19.54 20.86
CA LYS A 104 24.59 -18.08 20.89
C LYS A 104 24.32 -17.42 19.53
N LEU A 105 24.75 -18.06 18.43
CA LEU A 105 24.46 -17.58 17.08
C LEU A 105 22.97 -17.65 16.77
N TRP A 106 22.28 -18.68 17.25
CA TRP A 106 20.83 -18.83 17.12
C TRP A 106 20.06 -17.76 17.90
N GLU A 107 20.43 -17.51 19.16
CA GLU A 107 19.87 -16.41 19.95
C GLU A 107 20.07 -15.05 19.28
N LEU A 108 21.27 -14.80 18.73
CA LEU A 108 21.57 -13.57 18.01
C LEU A 108 20.72 -13.45 16.74
N TYR A 109 20.56 -14.53 15.97
CA TYR A 109 19.70 -14.57 14.80
C TYR A 109 18.24 -14.25 15.15
N GLN A 110 17.68 -14.89 16.17
CA GLN A 110 16.32 -14.61 16.65
C GLN A 110 16.15 -13.14 17.03
N LYS A 111 17.13 -12.57 17.73
CA LYS A 111 17.11 -11.14 18.07
C LYS A 111 17.11 -10.27 16.81
N ARG A 112 18.04 -10.52 15.88
CA ARG A 112 18.16 -9.74 14.64
C ARG A 112 16.92 -9.85 13.76
N HIS A 113 16.32 -11.03 13.66
CA HIS A 113 15.06 -11.22 12.93
C HIS A 113 13.95 -10.34 13.51
N ARG A 114 13.73 -10.38 14.84
CA ARG A 114 12.73 -9.53 15.49
C ARG A 114 12.97 -8.04 15.25
N ASP A 115 14.22 -7.60 15.39
CA ASP A 115 14.60 -6.20 15.17
C ASP A 115 14.26 -5.77 13.73
N ILE A 116 14.68 -6.56 12.72
CA ILE A 116 14.43 -6.28 11.30
C ILE A 116 12.92 -6.32 10.96
N ALA A 117 12.20 -7.31 11.49
CA ALA A 117 10.77 -7.48 11.27
C ALA A 117 9.95 -6.31 11.84
N GLN A 118 10.33 -5.82 13.03
CA GLN A 118 9.73 -4.62 13.63
C GLN A 118 10.06 -3.35 12.83
N SER A 119 11.31 -3.19 12.37
CA SER A 119 11.72 -2.04 11.56
C SER A 119 10.99 -1.98 10.21
N ALA A 120 10.70 -3.13 9.59
CA ALA A 120 9.94 -3.19 8.33
C ALA A 120 8.52 -2.61 8.45
N GLU A 121 7.89 -2.75 9.61
CA GLU A 121 6.54 -2.20 9.88
C GLU A 121 6.56 -0.75 10.34
N SER A 122 7.50 -0.40 11.22
CA SER A 122 7.47 0.86 11.97
C SER A 122 8.38 1.96 11.42
N SER A 123 9.46 1.61 10.72
CA SER A 123 10.54 2.56 10.37
C SER A 123 11.13 2.31 8.98
N PHE A 124 10.32 1.83 8.03
CA PHE A 124 10.79 1.58 6.66
C PHE A 124 11.41 2.83 5.99
N LEU A 125 11.00 4.05 6.37
CA LEU A 125 11.62 5.31 5.92
C LEU A 125 12.82 5.78 6.76
N GLY A 126 13.02 5.22 7.96
CA GLY A 126 14.07 5.64 8.90
C GLY A 126 15.37 4.89 8.68
N GLU A 127 15.38 3.59 8.99
CA GLU A 127 16.59 2.75 8.92
C GLU A 127 16.88 2.32 7.48
N ILE A 128 15.88 1.77 6.77
CA ILE A 128 16.02 1.44 5.35
C ILE A 128 16.06 2.71 4.50
N GLY A 129 15.58 3.86 5.00
CA GLY A 129 15.72 5.12 4.30
C GLY A 129 17.18 5.58 4.11
N ALA A 130 18.09 5.22 5.01
CA ALA A 130 19.51 5.49 4.83
C ALA A 130 20.10 4.61 3.74
N ASP A 131 19.93 3.29 3.85
CA ASP A 131 20.40 2.34 2.83
C ASP A 131 19.76 2.57 1.45
N PHE A 132 18.48 2.98 1.42
CA PHE A 132 17.77 3.34 0.20
C PHE A 132 18.32 4.62 -0.43
N ARG A 133 18.63 5.65 0.38
CA ARG A 133 19.29 6.87 -0.13
C ARG A 133 20.65 6.54 -0.72
N ASP A 134 21.46 5.77 0.01
CA ASP A 134 22.80 5.36 -0.45
C ASP A 134 22.76 4.51 -1.73
N ALA A 135 21.69 3.74 -1.95
CA ALA A 135 21.52 2.94 -3.16
C ALA A 135 20.85 3.70 -4.33
N TYR A 136 20.20 4.84 -4.05
CA TYR A 136 19.50 5.66 -5.05
C TYR A 136 20.38 6.82 -5.58
N GLU A 137 21.30 7.33 -4.76
CA GLU A 137 22.37 8.25 -5.17
C GLU A 137 23.46 7.54 -6.00
#